data_AF-X6MAT2-F1
#
_entry.id   AF-X6MAT2-F1
#
_cell.length_a   1.000
_cell.length_b   1.000
_cell.length_c   1.000
_cell.angle_alpha   90.00
_cell.angle_beta   90.00
_cell.angle_gamma   90.00
#
_symmetry.space_group_name_H-M   'P 1'
#
loop_
_entity.id
_entity.type
_entity.pdbx_description
1 polymer ?
#
loop_
_entity_poly.entity_id
_entity_poly.type
_entity_poly.pdbx_seq_one_letter_code
_entity_poly.pdbx_strand_id
1 'polypeptide(L)'
;MQIAMIPFAIFNEPTSDETLLSLDFDCNVIFCDGSTFPNPAIGGAGPVIHDPCLPQLLELEYPINGITTNIGSDIEAMRFALEYVINHYKSHCERVIILTDCKFVVNSIFNK
;
A
#
# COMPACT_ATOMS: atom_id res chain seq x y z
N MET A 1 -27.08 37.11 -9.65
CA MET A 1 -26.21 36.16 -8.92
C MET A 1 -25.69 35.17 -9.95
N GLN A 2 -24.44 35.33 -10.37
CA GLN A 2 -23.84 34.57 -11.45
C GLN A 2 -23.27 33.28 -10.86
N ILE A 3 -23.85 32.14 -11.21
CA ILE A 3 -23.31 30.83 -10.83
C ILE A 3 -22.02 30.68 -11.64
N ALA A 4 -20.87 30.75 -10.97
CA ALA A 4 -19.59 30.44 -11.59
C ALA A 4 -19.66 28.97 -12.04
N MET A 5 -19.66 28.73 -13.35
CA MET A 5 -19.46 27.40 -13.90
C MET A 5 -18.06 26.94 -13.50
N ILE A 6 -17.96 25.90 -12.69
CA ILE A 6 -16.70 25.22 -12.43
C ILE A 6 -16.19 24.69 -13.78
N PRO A 7 -15.03 25.13 -14.29
CA PRO A 7 -14.58 24.81 -15.65
C PRO A 7 -13.94 23.42 -15.76
N PHE A 8 -13.97 22.63 -14.68
CA PHE A 8 -13.40 21.29 -14.68
C PHE A 8 -14.46 20.32 -15.21
N ALA A 9 -14.15 19.77 -16.36
CA ALA A 9 -14.88 18.70 -17.01
C ALA A 9 -15.19 17.56 -16.01
N ILE A 10 -16.25 16.82 -16.32
CA ILE A 10 -16.65 15.55 -15.70
C ILE A 10 -15.43 14.83 -15.11
N PHE A 11 -15.47 14.55 -13.81
CA PHE A 11 -14.44 13.77 -13.10
C PHE A 11 -14.26 12.43 -13.83
N ASN A 12 -13.30 12.36 -14.74
CA ASN A 12 -12.83 11.10 -15.28
C ASN A 12 -11.84 10.57 -14.25
N GLU A 13 -12.11 9.38 -13.71
CA GLU A 13 -11.09 8.67 -12.94
C GLU A 13 -9.83 8.52 -13.82
N PRO A 14 -8.64 8.79 -13.28
CA PRO A 14 -7.41 8.61 -14.03
C PRO A 14 -7.27 7.13 -14.44
N THR A 15 -6.78 6.91 -15.66
CA THR A 15 -6.42 5.56 -16.10
C THR A 15 -5.28 5.00 -15.25
N SER A 16 -5.08 3.68 -15.28
CA SER A 16 -3.94 3.06 -14.59
C SER A 16 -2.60 3.62 -15.07
N ASP A 17 -2.47 3.91 -16.36
CA ASP A 17 -1.26 4.49 -16.93
C ASP A 17 -1.03 5.93 -16.44
N GLU A 18 -2.06 6.76 -16.40
CA GLU A 18 -1.95 8.12 -15.84
C GLU A 18 -1.62 8.09 -14.35
N THR A 19 -2.18 7.12 -13.61
CA THR A 19 -1.85 6.92 -12.20
C THR A 19 -0.37 6.58 -12.04
N LEU A 20 0.15 5.62 -12.82
CA LEU A 20 1.55 5.22 -12.81
C LEU A 20 2.50 6.34 -13.27
N LEU A 21 2.12 7.12 -14.28
CA LEU A 21 2.90 8.26 -14.78
C LEU A 21 2.93 9.44 -13.81
N SER A 22 1.93 9.53 -12.93
CA SER A 22 1.87 10.56 -11.90
C SER A 22 2.58 10.19 -10.59
N LEU A 23 3.29 9.05 -10.56
CA LEU A 23 4.16 8.72 -9.44
C LEU A 23 5.43 9.57 -9.52
N ASP A 24 5.70 10.33 -8.47
CA ASP A 24 6.85 11.22 -8.36
C ASP A 24 7.59 11.01 -7.03
N PHE A 25 8.61 11.82 -6.80
CA PHE A 25 9.43 11.76 -5.59
C PHE A 25 8.72 12.27 -4.33
N ASP A 26 7.53 12.85 -4.45
CA ASP A 26 6.74 13.35 -3.33
C ASP A 26 5.74 12.28 -2.82
N CYS A 27 5.70 11.12 -3.46
CA CYS A 27 4.86 10.00 -3.05
C CYS A 27 5.49 9.19 -1.91
N ASN A 28 4.66 8.81 -0.94
CA ASN A 28 5.00 7.82 0.08
C ASN A 28 4.80 6.41 -0.49
N VAL A 29 5.83 5.57 -0.49
CA VAL A 29 5.77 4.20 -1.03
C VAL A 29 5.94 3.20 0.09
N ILE A 30 5.04 2.22 0.18
CA ILE A 30 5.14 1.10 1.10
C ILE A 30 5.29 -0.18 0.29
N PHE A 31 6.45 -0.81 0.37
CA PHE A 31 6.67 -2.16 -0.16
C PHE A 31 6.16 -3.15 0.87
N CYS A 32 5.27 -4.02 0.46
CA CYS A 32 4.56 -4.95 1.31
C CYS A 32 4.90 -6.38 0.89
N ASP A 33 5.58 -7.10 1.79
CA ASP A 33 6.00 -8.48 1.58
C ASP A 33 5.71 -9.32 2.83
N GLY A 34 5.28 -10.56 2.60
CA GLY A 34 5.02 -11.56 3.62
C GLY A 34 5.83 -12.81 3.36
N SER A 35 6.46 -13.36 4.40
CA SER A 35 7.27 -14.57 4.27
C SER A 35 6.85 -15.66 5.23
N THR A 36 6.89 -16.90 4.73
CA THR A 36 6.63 -18.13 5.49
C THR A 36 7.43 -19.28 4.89
N PHE A 37 8.26 -19.95 5.71
CA PHE A 37 8.96 -21.17 5.30
C PHE A 37 9.17 -22.14 6.48
N PRO A 38 8.86 -23.46 6.34
CA PRO A 38 8.15 -24.09 5.20
C PRO A 38 6.70 -23.56 5.06
N ASN A 39 5.96 -23.98 4.04
CA ASN A 39 4.61 -23.47 3.78
C ASN A 39 3.56 -24.60 3.92
N PRO A 40 2.73 -24.63 4.98
CA PRO A 40 2.59 -23.64 6.06
C PRO A 40 3.62 -23.78 7.20
N ALA A 41 3.91 -22.67 7.90
CA ALA A 41 4.75 -22.61 9.11
C ALA A 41 4.58 -21.29 9.87
N ILE A 42 5.49 -21.01 10.82
CA ILE A 42 5.65 -19.67 11.39
C ILE A 42 6.13 -18.74 10.27
N GLY A 43 5.49 -17.59 10.16
CA GLY A 43 5.79 -16.57 9.17
C GLY A 43 5.74 -15.17 9.77
N GLY A 44 5.97 -14.18 8.92
CA GLY A 44 5.89 -12.77 9.28
C GLY A 44 5.58 -11.91 8.07
N ALA A 45 5.40 -10.62 8.37
CA ALA A 45 5.29 -9.54 7.39
C ALA A 45 6.47 -8.58 7.58
N GLY A 46 6.98 -8.04 6.47
CA GLY A 46 8.13 -7.14 6.47
C GLY A 46 7.91 -5.92 5.58
N PRO A 47 7.02 -4.97 5.92
CA PRO A 47 6.83 -3.81 5.08
C PRO A 47 8.01 -2.83 5.17
N VAL A 48 8.40 -2.27 4.03
CA VAL A 48 9.44 -1.23 3.91
C VAL A 48 8.79 0.07 3.45
N ILE A 49 9.00 1.14 4.20
CA ILE A 49 8.41 2.46 3.94
C ILE A 49 9.48 3.39 3.41
N HIS A 50 9.23 3.93 2.21
CA HIS A 50 9.93 5.04 1.61
C HIS A 50 9.07 6.29 1.74
N ASP A 51 9.45 7.14 2.69
CA ASP A 51 8.82 8.43 2.96
C ASP A 51 9.86 9.52 2.70
N PRO A 52 9.63 10.47 1.78
CA PRO A 52 10.59 11.54 1.48
C PRO A 52 10.95 12.42 2.67
N CYS A 53 10.11 12.45 3.71
CA CYS A 53 10.38 13.17 4.96
C CYS A 53 11.30 12.39 5.92
N LEU A 54 11.52 11.09 5.68
CA LEU A 54 12.42 10.27 6.47
C LEU A 54 13.83 10.24 5.86
N PRO A 55 14.89 10.28 6.69
CA PRO A 55 16.27 10.28 6.21
C PRO A 55 16.70 8.94 5.60
N GLN A 56 15.97 7.86 5.86
CA GLN A 56 16.24 6.51 5.38
C GLN A 56 14.94 5.71 5.26
N LEU A 57 15.02 4.59 4.52
CA LEU A 57 13.95 3.61 4.49
C LEU A 57 13.63 3.10 5.91
N LEU A 58 12.35 3.03 6.24
CA LEU A 58 11.88 2.43 7.48
C LEU A 58 11.46 0.99 7.21
N GLU A 59 12.29 0.06 7.67
CA GLU A 59 12.01 -1.39 7.62
C GLU A 59 11.27 -1.79 8.88
N LEU A 60 10.10 -2.40 8.73
CA LEU A 60 9.30 -2.92 9.84
C LEU A 60 9.24 -4.43 9.75
N GLU A 61 9.31 -5.10 10.90
CA GLU A 61 9.13 -6.55 10.99
C GLU A 61 7.95 -6.86 11.91
N TYR A 62 7.05 -7.73 11.43
CA TYR A 62 5.91 -8.17 12.21
C TYR A 62 5.79 -9.71 12.18
N PRO A 63 6.16 -10.41 13.27
CA PRO A 63 5.95 -11.85 13.35
C PRO A 63 4.45 -12.16 13.45
N ILE A 64 3.97 -13.10 12.65
CA ILE A 64 2.57 -13.53 12.68
C ILE A 64 2.40 -14.59 13.76
N ASN A 65 1.40 -14.40 14.62
CA ASN A 65 1.10 -15.35 15.68
C ASN A 65 0.43 -16.61 15.11
N GLY A 66 1.09 -17.76 15.27
CA GLY A 66 0.57 -19.06 14.86
C GLY A 66 1.14 -19.55 13.52
N ILE A 67 0.51 -20.59 12.97
CA ILE A 67 0.88 -21.17 11.67
C ILE A 67 0.15 -20.40 10.57
N THR A 68 0.89 -19.92 9.59
CA THR A 68 0.40 -19.22 8.41
C THR A 68 0.91 -19.89 7.13
N THR A 69 0.48 -19.38 5.98
CA THR A 69 1.01 -19.71 4.65
C THR A 69 1.74 -18.51 4.08
N ASN A 70 2.47 -18.67 2.98
CA ASN A 70 3.02 -17.53 2.25
C ASN A 70 1.93 -16.49 1.87
N ILE A 71 0.81 -16.94 1.33
CA ILE A 71 -0.33 -16.07 0.99
C ILE A 71 -0.91 -15.43 2.25
N GLY A 72 -1.02 -16.18 3.35
CA GLY A 72 -1.46 -15.65 4.64
C GLY A 72 -0.56 -14.54 5.16
N SER A 73 0.77 -14.72 5.02
CA SER A 73 1.74 -13.67 5.34
C SER A 73 1.58 -12.44 4.47
N ASP A 74 1.37 -12.59 3.17
CA ASP A 74 1.17 -11.45 2.26
C ASP A 74 -0.11 -10.67 2.60
N ILE A 75 -1.19 -11.38 2.96
CA ILE A 75 -2.45 -10.76 3.41
C ILE A 75 -2.21 -9.96 4.69
N GLU A 76 -1.51 -10.53 5.67
CA GLU A 76 -1.17 -9.83 6.90
C GLU A 76 -0.24 -8.63 6.65
N ALA A 77 0.75 -8.77 5.76
CA ALA A 77 1.61 -7.67 5.36
C ALA A 77 0.80 -6.50 4.78
N MET A 78 -0.21 -6.81 3.95
CA MET A 78 -1.08 -5.79 3.37
C MET A 78 -1.96 -5.15 4.43
N ARG A 79 -2.49 -5.94 5.37
CA ARG A 79 -3.23 -5.41 6.53
C ARG A 79 -2.36 -4.43 7.33
N PHE A 80 -1.11 -4.79 7.62
CA PHE A 80 -0.16 -3.92 8.32
C PHE A 80 0.13 -2.64 7.54
N ALA A 81 0.36 -2.73 6.23
CA ALA A 81 0.56 -1.56 5.39
C ALA A 81 -0.63 -0.60 5.47
N LEU A 82 -1.86 -1.10 5.34
CA LEU A 82 -3.08 -0.30 5.45
C LEU A 82 -3.24 0.35 6.85
N GLU A 83 -2.97 -0.39 7.91
CA GLU A 83 -2.97 0.14 9.28
C GLU A 83 -1.92 1.23 9.47
N TYR A 84 -0.73 1.05 8.91
CA TYR A 84 0.33 2.05 8.93
C TYR A 84 -0.12 3.34 8.24
N VAL A 85 -0.73 3.23 7.05
CA VAL A 85 -1.28 4.38 6.32
C VAL A 85 -2.32 5.13 7.13
N ILE A 86 -3.27 4.41 7.76
CA ILE A 86 -4.31 5.03 8.58
C ILE A 86 -3.74 5.75 9.80
N ASN A 87 -2.68 5.21 10.40
CA ASN A 87 -2.11 5.77 11.64
C ASN A 87 -1.15 6.93 11.38
N HIS A 88 -0.46 6.97 10.23
CA HIS A 88 0.59 7.95 9.95
C HIS A 88 0.20 8.96 8.87
N TYR A 89 -0.55 8.54 7.85
CA TYR A 89 -0.83 9.37 6.66
C TYR A 89 -2.29 9.85 6.54
N LYS A 90 -3.14 9.61 7.55
CA LYS A 90 -4.57 9.98 7.50
C LYS A 90 -4.84 11.48 7.31
N SER A 91 -3.96 12.35 7.82
CA SER A 91 -4.07 13.81 7.71
C SER A 91 -3.10 14.41 6.70
N HIS A 92 -2.41 13.57 5.92
CA HIS A 92 -1.40 13.97 4.96
C HIS A 92 -2.03 14.22 3.58
N CYS A 93 -1.44 15.14 2.82
CA CYS A 93 -1.90 15.46 1.46
C CYS A 93 -1.13 14.66 0.40
N GLU A 94 -0.02 14.05 0.79
CA GLU A 94 0.81 13.21 -0.07
C GLU A 94 0.08 11.94 -0.47
N ARG A 95 0.30 11.53 -1.72
CA ARG A 95 -0.22 10.25 -2.21
C ARG A 95 0.58 9.11 -1.58
N VAL A 96 -0.13 8.08 -1.11
CA VAL A 96 0.47 6.85 -0.60
C VAL A 96 0.25 5.71 -1.59
N ILE A 97 1.31 4.96 -1.88
CA ILE A 97 1.32 3.84 -2.82
C ILE A 97 1.74 2.60 -2.05
N ILE A 98 0.93 1.55 -2.09
CA ILE A 98 1.30 0.25 -1.53
C ILE A 98 1.61 -0.69 -2.69
N LEU A 99 2.81 -1.25 -2.69
CA LEU A 99 3.29 -2.19 -3.69
C LEU A 99 3.37 -3.58 -3.07
N THR A 100 2.79 -4.57 -3.74
CA THR A 100 2.90 -5.99 -3.39
C THR A 100 3.11 -6.79 -4.67
N ASP A 101 3.96 -7.80 -4.61
CA ASP A 101 4.16 -8.76 -5.70
C ASP A 101 3.16 -9.94 -5.64
N CYS A 102 2.39 -10.05 -4.55
CA CYS A 102 1.37 -11.08 -4.37
C CYS A 102 0.08 -10.74 -5.13
N LYS A 103 -0.05 -11.29 -6.34
CA LYS A 103 -1.27 -11.16 -7.16
C LYS A 103 -2.55 -11.58 -6.43
N PHE A 104 -2.47 -12.57 -5.52
CA PHE A 104 -3.63 -13.03 -4.76
C PHE A 104 -4.17 -11.93 -3.83
N VAL A 105 -3.28 -11.21 -3.15
CA VAL A 105 -3.66 -10.07 -2.30
C VAL A 105 -4.32 -8.98 -3.13
N VAL A 106 -3.73 -8.61 -4.27
CA VAL A 106 -4.31 -7.60 -5.17
C VAL A 106 -5.72 -7.99 -5.59
N ASN A 107 -5.92 -9.22 -6.07
CA ASN A 107 -7.24 -9.70 -6.48
C ASN A 107 -8.25 -9.72 -5.32
N SER A 108 -7.80 -10.11 -4.12
CA SER A 108 -8.65 -10.18 -2.92
C SER A 108 -9.16 -8.80 -2.48
N ILE A 109 -8.35 -7.74 -2.62
CA ILE A 109 -8.77 -6.36 -2.31
C ILE A 109 -9.78 -5.86 -3.34
N PHE A 110 -9.52 -6.11 -4.62
CA PHE A 110 -10.35 -5.57 -5.68
C PHE A 110 -11.61 -6.39 -5.99
N ASN A 111 -11.79 -7.56 -5.35
CA ASN A 111 -12.86 -8.53 -5.66
C ASN A 111 -12.96 -8.81 -7.18
N LYS A 112 -11.81 -8.95 -7.83
CA LYS A 112 -11.67 -9.21 -9.27
C LYS A 112 -11.09 -10.59 -9.55
#